data_AF-A0A3D2K4A6-F1
#
_entry.id   AF-A0A3D2K4A6-F1
#
_cell.length_a   1.000
_cell.length_b   1.000
_cell.length_c   1.000
_cell.angle_alpha   90.00
_cell.angle_beta   90.00
_cell.angle_gamma   90.00
#
_symmetry.space_group_name_H-M   'P 1'
#
loop_
_entity.id
_entity.type
_entity.pdbx_description
1 polymer ?
#
loop_
_entity_poly.entity_id
_entity_poly.type
_entity_poly.pdbx_seq_one_letter_code
_entity_poly.pdbx_strand_id
1 'polypeptide(L)'
;MSYRTQPSDTEKMPNGIPYIISNEAAERFSFYGMKAALAIFLANYLGVLGGESMSEAKATAYVSFFNSAVYLTPLFGALIADIFFGKYRTIVTLSIVYCLGHLALA
;
A
#
# COMPACT_ATOMS: atom_id res chain seq x y z
N MET A 1 28.04 -11.58 22.06
CA MET A 1 26.73 -10.90 22.18
C MET A 1 25.66 -11.96 22.36
N SER A 2 24.99 -11.99 23.51
CA SER A 2 23.93 -12.97 23.78
C SER A 2 22.63 -12.50 23.12
N TYR A 3 22.13 -13.28 22.17
CA TYR A 3 20.84 -13.04 21.51
C TYR A 3 19.71 -13.33 22.51
N ARG A 4 18.75 -12.40 22.63
CA ARG A 4 17.61 -12.57 23.54
C ARG A 4 16.68 -13.65 22.99
N THR A 5 16.47 -14.70 23.77
CA THR A 5 15.60 -15.84 23.44
C THR A 5 14.16 -15.68 23.94
N GLN A 6 13.89 -14.63 24.72
CA GLN A 6 12.57 -14.33 25.27
C GLN A 6 12.29 -12.82 25.20
N PRO A 7 11.03 -12.42 24.97
CA PRO A 7 10.63 -11.02 25.11
C PRO A 7 10.85 -10.57 26.56
N SER A 8 11.27 -9.31 26.75
CA SER A 8 11.41 -8.73 28.09
C SER A 8 10.05 -8.69 28.77
N ASP A 9 9.95 -9.22 29.98
CA ASP A 9 8.73 -9.18 30.78
C ASP A 9 8.40 -7.72 31.07
N THR A 10 7.40 -7.18 30.38
CA THR A 10 7.03 -5.76 30.41
C THR A 10 5.51 -5.69 30.39
N GLU A 11 4.92 -5.14 31.45
CA GLU A 11 3.47 -4.96 31.57
C GLU A 11 2.93 -3.90 30.57
N LYS A 12 3.83 -3.11 29.97
CA LYS A 12 3.52 -2.04 29.03
C LYS A 12 3.78 -2.45 27.60
N MET A 13 2.96 -1.93 26.70
CA MET A 13 3.11 -2.13 25.27
C MET A 13 4.49 -1.61 24.80
N PRO A 14 5.26 -2.37 24.00
CA PRO A 14 6.56 -1.93 23.53
C PRO A 14 6.47 -0.58 22.79
N ASN A 15 7.44 0.30 23.04
CA ASN A 15 7.46 1.67 22.50
C ASN A 15 7.39 1.75 20.97
N GLY A 16 7.69 0.66 20.25
CA GLY A 16 7.58 0.59 18.79
C GLY A 16 6.16 0.38 18.25
N ILE A 17 5.25 -0.19 19.07
CA ILE A 17 3.90 -0.55 18.61
C ILE A 17 3.06 0.67 18.22
N PRO A 18 3.05 1.80 18.97
CA PRO A 18 2.31 2.99 18.57
C PRO A 18 2.68 3.48 17.16
N TYR A 19 3.97 3.46 16.81
CA TYR A 19 4.45 3.88 15.49
C TYR A 19 3.95 2.95 14.38
N ILE A 20 3.93 1.64 14.63
CA ILE A 20 3.42 0.65 13.67
C ILE A 20 1.92 0.85 13.44
N ILE A 21 1.16 1.06 14.51
CA ILE A 21 -0.29 1.30 14.43
C ILE A 21 -0.59 2.59 13.67
N SER A 22 0.12 3.68 13.98
CA SER A 22 -0.06 4.95 13.26
C SER A 22 0.29 4.83 11.78
N ASN A 23 1.35 4.09 11.43
CA ASN A 23 1.71 3.82 10.04
C ASN A 23 0.63 3.00 9.32
N GLU A 24 0.16 1.90 9.91
CA GLU A 24 -0.93 1.08 9.35
C GLU A 24 -2.20 1.90 9.14
N ALA A 25 -2.57 2.75 10.10
CA ALA A 25 -3.73 3.62 10.00
C ALA A 25 -3.60 4.63 8.85
N ALA A 26 -2.43 5.26 8.71
CA ALA A 26 -2.15 6.20 7.62
C ALA A 26 -2.15 5.51 6.26
N GLU A 27 -1.55 4.31 6.16
CA GLU A 27 -1.53 3.52 4.93
C GLU A 27 -2.95 3.16 4.48
N ARG A 28 -3.78 2.63 5.39
CA ARG A 28 -5.18 2.27 5.08
C ARG A 28 -6.01 3.47 4.67
N PHE A 29 -5.86 4.60 5.36
CA PHE A 29 -6.56 5.83 4.99
C PHE A 29 -6.21 6.24 3.55
N SER A 30 -4.91 6.27 3.22
CA SER A 30 -4.44 6.59 1.87
C SER A 30 -4.95 5.59 0.83
N PHE A 31 -4.94 4.30 1.15
CA PHE A 31 -5.34 3.24 0.23
C PHE A 31 -6.82 3.33 -0.16
N TYR A 32 -7.71 3.46 0.83
CA TYR A 32 -9.14 3.58 0.56
C TYR A 32 -9.47 4.92 -0.14
N GLY A 33 -8.77 6.00 0.23
CA GLY A 33 -8.91 7.30 -0.45
C GLY A 33 -8.54 7.24 -1.93
N MET A 34 -7.36 6.68 -2.25
CA MET A 34 -6.90 6.53 -3.62
C MET A 34 -7.79 5.60 -4.45
N LYS A 35 -8.25 4.48 -3.86
CA LYS A 35 -9.19 3.57 -4.54
C LYS A 35 -10.50 4.27 -4.95
N ALA A 36 -11.05 5.11 -4.07
CA ALA A 36 -12.25 5.88 -4.37
C ALA A 36 -11.97 6.95 -5.45
N ALA A 37 -10.86 7.68 -5.32
CA ALA A 37 -10.46 8.70 -6.30
C ALA A 37 -10.22 8.11 -7.69
N LEU A 38 -9.54 6.96 -7.78
CA LEU A 38 -9.26 6.26 -9.04
C LEU A 38 -10.55 5.84 -9.77
N ALA A 39 -11.54 5.32 -9.03
CA ALA A 39 -12.82 4.93 -9.62
C ALA A 39 -13.56 6.14 -10.22
N ILE A 40 -13.56 7.27 -9.51
CA ILE A 40 -14.18 8.52 -9.98
C ILE A 40 -13.43 9.07 -11.19
N PHE A 41 -12.09 9.07 -11.15
CA PHE A 41 -11.23 9.55 -12.23
C PHE A 41 -11.46 8.80 -13.54
N LEU A 42 -11.44 7.47 -13.49
CA LEU A 42 -11.64 6.63 -14.68
C LEU A 42 -13.05 6.74 -15.26
N ALA A 43 -14.07 6.94 -14.43
CA ALA A 43 -15.45 7.06 -14.87
C ALA A 43 -15.80 8.46 -15.41
N ASN A 44 -15.27 9.53 -14.82
CA ASN A 44 -15.77 10.89 -15.07
C ASN A 44 -14.74 11.84 -15.72
N TYR A 45 -13.45 11.67 -15.44
CA TYR A 45 -12.44 12.68 -15.78
C TYR A 45 -11.48 12.25 -16.90
N LEU A 46 -11.28 10.95 -17.11
CA LEU A 46 -10.37 10.44 -18.13
C LEU A 46 -10.71 10.95 -19.55
N GLY A 47 -11.99 10.93 -19.93
CA GLY A 47 -12.45 11.43 -21.23
C GLY A 47 -12.40 12.95 -21.38
N VAL A 48 -12.49 13.70 -20.28
CA VAL A 48 -12.48 15.18 -20.27
C VAL A 48 -11.05 15.73 -20.41
N LEU A 49 -10.06 14.99 -19.89
CA LEU A 49 -8.65 15.37 -19.91
C LEU A 49 -7.90 14.96 -21.20
N GLY A 50 -8.63 14.52 -22.23
CA GLY A 50 -8.05 14.10 -23.52
C GLY A 50 -7.70 12.61 -23.63
N GLY A 51 -8.10 11.80 -22.65
CA GLY A 51 -8.03 10.33 -22.72
C GLY A 51 -9.22 9.74 -23.49
N GLU A 52 -9.13 8.45 -23.84
CA GLU A 52 -10.25 7.73 -24.45
C GLU A 52 -11.40 7.61 -23.44
N SER A 53 -12.60 8.04 -23.82
CA SER A 53 -13.77 7.94 -22.94
C SER A 53 -14.07 6.46 -22.66
N MET A 54 -13.84 6.04 -21.41
CA MET A 54 -14.03 4.66 -21.00
C MET A 54 -15.49 4.43 -20.57
N SER A 55 -16.14 3.43 -21.15
CA SER A 55 -17.42 2.93 -20.63
C SER A 55 -17.28 2.49 -19.17
N GLU A 56 -18.32 2.69 -18.36
CA GLU A 56 -18.37 2.29 -16.95
C GLU A 56 -17.95 0.83 -16.71
N ALA A 57 -18.31 -0.07 -17.65
CA ALA A 57 -17.91 -1.48 -17.59
C ALA A 57 -16.39 -1.67 -17.70
N LYS A 58 -15.72 -0.91 -18.58
CA LYS A 58 -14.25 -0.94 -18.69
C LYS A 58 -13.61 -0.32 -17.45
N ALA A 59 -14.09 0.84 -16.99
CA ALA A 59 -13.55 1.49 -15.78
C ALA A 59 -13.60 0.56 -14.56
N THR A 60 -14.72 -0.13 -14.36
CA THR A 60 -14.90 -1.13 -13.28
C THR A 60 -13.94 -2.31 -13.43
N ALA A 61 -13.69 -2.79 -14.65
CA ALA A 61 -12.73 -3.85 -14.91
C ALA A 61 -11.29 -3.44 -14.53
N TYR A 62 -10.86 -2.22 -14.88
CA TYR A 62 -9.54 -1.69 -14.49
C TYR A 62 -9.39 -1.55 -12.98
N VAL A 63 -10.41 -1.01 -12.29
CA VAL A 63 -10.39 -0.90 -10.82
C VAL A 63 -10.30 -2.28 -10.17
N SER A 64 -11.04 -3.27 -10.70
CA SER A 64 -11.01 -4.65 -10.19
C SER A 64 -9.65 -5.30 -10.42
N PHE A 65 -9.07 -5.13 -11.61
CA PHE A 65 -7.73 -5.59 -11.93
C PHE A 65 -6.67 -4.96 -11.02
N PHE A 66 -6.76 -3.65 -10.79
CA PHE A 66 -5.89 -2.95 -9.84
C PHE A 66 -5.99 -3.54 -8.44
N ASN A 67 -7.21 -3.76 -7.93
CA ASN A 67 -7.41 -4.40 -6.62
C ASN A 67 -6.79 -5.81 -6.59
N SER A 68 -6.99 -6.63 -7.62
CA SER A 68 -6.40 -7.97 -7.70
C SER A 68 -4.86 -7.91 -7.67
N ALA A 69 -4.25 -6.96 -8.38
CA ALA A 69 -2.81 -6.75 -8.36
C ALA A 69 -2.33 -6.36 -6.95
N VAL A 70 -3.02 -5.43 -6.27
CA VAL A 70 -2.68 -5.01 -4.90
C VAL A 70 -2.76 -6.17 -3.90
N TYR A 71 -3.67 -7.12 -4.07
CA TYR A 71 -3.72 -8.32 -3.21
C TYR A 71 -2.68 -9.37 -3.58
N LEU A 72 -2.13 -9.33 -4.80
CA LEU A 72 -1.13 -10.28 -5.28
C LEU A 72 0.31 -9.83 -4.96
N THR A 73 0.62 -8.54 -5.10
CA THR A 73 1.96 -7.98 -4.88
C THR A 73 2.56 -8.24 -3.48
N PRO A 74 1.80 -8.35 -2.37
CA PRO A 74 2.36 -8.67 -1.06
C PRO A 74 3.02 -10.04 -1.03
N LEU A 75 2.56 -11.01 -1.82
CA LEU A 75 3.19 -12.33 -1.93
C LEU A 75 4.62 -12.22 -2.45
N PHE A 76 4.82 -11.41 -3.50
CA PHE A 76 6.14 -11.14 -4.05
C PHE A 76 6.99 -10.29 -3.09
N GLY A 77 6.39 -9.29 -2.45
CA GLY A 77 7.07 -8.46 -1.45
C GLY A 77 7.59 -9.27 -0.25
N ALA A 78 6.79 -10.22 0.24
CA ALA A 78 7.18 -11.12 1.33
C ALA A 78 8.36 -12.02 0.93
N LEU A 79 8.31 -12.62 -0.26
CA LEU A 79 9.39 -13.45 -0.77
C LEU A 79 10.72 -12.66 -0.87
N ILE A 80 10.66 -11.43 -1.36
CA ILE A 80 11.84 -10.55 -1.47
C ILE A 80 12.35 -10.14 -0.08
N ALA A 81 11.43 -9.84 0.85
CA ALA A 81 11.78 -9.45 2.22
C ALA A 81 12.49 -10.58 2.98
N ASP A 82 12.04 -11.82 2.80
CA ASP A 82 12.56 -12.98 3.52
C ASP A 82 13.90 -13.47 2.95
N ILE A 83 14.15 -13.30 1.65
CA ILE A 83 15.37 -13.81 0.99
C ILE A 83 16.51 -12.77 0.94
N PHE A 84 16.22 -11.50 0.65
CA PHE A 84 17.26 -10.55 0.23
C PHE A 84 17.50 -9.38 1.19
N PHE A 85 16.45 -8.63 1.54
CA PHE A 85 16.61 -7.29 2.12
C PHE A 85 16.24 -7.18 3.61
N GLY A 86 15.55 -8.19 4.15
CA GLY A 86 14.94 -8.12 5.48
C GLY A 86 13.66 -7.26 5.49
N LYS A 87 12.82 -7.49 6.51
CA LYS A 87 11.47 -6.89 6.60
C LYS A 87 11.51 -5.36 6.64
N TYR A 88 12.38 -4.76 7.47
CA TYR A 88 12.41 -3.31 7.66
C TYR A 88 12.77 -2.54 6.39
N ARG A 89 13.84 -2.92 5.68
CA ARG A 89 14.29 -2.22 4.46
C ARG A 89 13.27 -2.37 3.33
N THR A 90 12.62 -3.53 3.25
CA THR A 90 11.58 -3.77 2.24
C THR A 90 10.37 -2.89 2.49
N ILE A 91 9.90 -2.79 3.74
CA ILE A 91 8.77 -1.91 4.12
C ILE A 91 9.09 -0.45 3.76
N VAL A 92 10.24 0.08 4.20
CA VAL A 92 10.61 1.48 3.94
C VAL A 92 10.70 1.77 2.44
N THR A 93 11.31 0.87 1.66
CA THR A 93 11.45 1.06 0.20
C THR A 93 10.09 1.06 -0.49
N LEU A 94 9.20 0.12 -0.12
CA LEU A 94 7.85 0.05 -0.69
C LEU A 94 6.98 1.24 -0.27
N SER A 95 7.12 1.74 0.97
CA SER A 95 6.43 2.96 1.41
C SER A 95 6.84 4.20 0.59
N ILE A 96 8.11 4.32 0.19
CA ILE A 96 8.55 5.41 -0.70
C ILE A 96 7.89 5.29 -2.08
N VAL A 97 7.91 4.09 -2.68
CA VAL A 97 7.25 3.84 -3.97
C VAL A 97 5.76 4.14 -3.90
N TYR A 98 5.12 3.77 -2.79
CA TYR A 98 3.71 4.04 -2.53
C TYR A 98 3.40 5.55 -2.49
N CYS A 99 4.23 6.34 -1.80
CA CYS A 99 4.12 7.79 -1.77
C CYS A 99 4.32 8.42 -3.16
N LEU A 100 5.28 7.93 -3.95
CA LEU A 100 5.50 8.40 -5.32
C LEU A 100 4.30 8.08 -6.23
N GLY A 101 3.69 6.91 -6.05
CA GLY A 101 2.45 6.54 -6.76
C GLY A 101 1.28 7.46 -6.44
N HIS A 102 1.14 7.87 -5.17
CA HIS A 102 0.12 8.85 -4.78
C HIS A 102 0.40 10.24 -5.36
N LEU A 103 1.67 10.66 -5.40
CA LEU A 103 2.06 11.93 -5.99
C LEU A 103 1.78 11.98 -7.50
N ALA A 104 1.91 10.86 -8.21
CA ALA A 104 1.59 10.79 -9.63
C ALA A 104 0.07 10.84 -9.92
N LEU A 105 -0.76 10.50 -8.94
CA LEU A 105 -2.22 10.54 -9.05
C LEU A 105 -2.81 11.90 -8.60
N ALA A 106 -2.08 12.63 -7.77
CA ALA A 106 -2.45 13.97 -7.28
C ALA A 106 -2.29 15.04 -8.38
#